data_AF-A0A2T1CTH2-F1
#
_entry.id   AF-A0A2T1CTH2-F1
#
_cell.length_a   1.000
_cell.length_b   1.000
_cell.length_c   1.000
_cell.angle_alpha   90.00
_cell.angle_beta   90.00
_cell.angle_gamma   90.00
#
_symmetry.space_group_name_H-M   'P 1'
#
loop_
_entity.id
_entity.type
_entity.pdbx_description
1 polymer ?
#
loop_
_entity_poly.entity_id
_entity_poly.type
_entity_poly.pdbx_seq_one_letter_code
_entity_poly.pdbx_strand_id
1 'polypeptide(L)'
;MSKQNIVRHSTHYLLFILLLFGLPGKLQAQSTEDTSKTEAQSQSVSILSIEGGKKLMMEADRAIEAQQYDLAVEKLQNARQVYNQLSNFYLQLFNSFTGLDNAAAEANRKKALDTSLERDKATYQLALVHRSQNKSELSIPLLIQIITSQTPGIGLGKKAYEQLLEIGFVDTPYTPPKPGTATPPPAEIPPSPNPQPPAEGQAPSSEVAPAAPTP
;
A
#
# COMPACT_ATOMS: atom_id res chain seq x y z
N MET A 1 30.00 13.82 30.51
CA MET A 1 29.52 14.91 29.64
C MET A 1 30.28 14.85 28.32
N SER A 2 29.56 15.10 27.22
CA SER A 2 30.02 15.35 25.83
C SER A 2 30.51 14.18 24.98
N LYS A 3 29.57 13.73 24.14
CA LYS A 3 29.74 13.03 22.85
C LYS A 3 30.43 13.95 21.84
N GLN A 4 31.28 13.43 20.95
CA GLN A 4 31.32 13.88 19.55
C GLN A 4 31.59 12.70 18.60
N ASN A 5 30.66 12.56 17.66
CA ASN A 5 30.66 11.64 16.53
C ASN A 5 31.58 12.16 15.42
N ILE A 6 32.33 11.29 14.76
CA ILE A 6 32.97 11.58 13.47
C ILE A 6 32.40 10.61 12.44
N VAL A 7 31.57 11.18 11.56
CA VAL A 7 31.07 10.57 10.32
C VAL A 7 32.22 10.59 9.31
N ARG A 8 32.53 9.43 8.71
CA ARG A 8 33.38 9.35 7.52
C ARG A 8 32.53 8.94 6.33
N HIS A 9 32.31 9.87 5.41
CA HIS A 9 31.90 9.59 4.02
C HIS A 9 33.17 9.53 3.17
N SER A 10 33.35 8.47 2.39
CA SER A 10 34.43 8.36 1.41
C SER A 10 33.83 8.08 0.04
N THR A 11 33.67 9.14 -0.74
CA THR A 11 33.37 9.12 -2.17
C THR A 11 34.67 9.04 -2.95
N HIS A 12 34.89 7.97 -3.71
CA HIS A 12 35.98 7.88 -4.67
C HIS A 12 35.46 8.11 -6.09
N TYR A 13 35.79 9.28 -6.64
CA TYR A 13 35.77 9.57 -8.07
C TYR A 13 37.03 8.94 -8.67
N LEU A 14 36.90 8.06 -9.68
CA LEU A 14 38.03 7.74 -10.57
C LEU A 14 37.64 8.03 -12.01
N LEU A 15 38.22 9.14 -12.47
CA LEU A 15 38.32 9.60 -13.85
C LEU A 15 39.32 8.69 -14.57
N PHE A 16 38.97 8.10 -15.72
CA PHE A 16 39.97 7.57 -16.65
C PHE A 16 39.64 7.98 -18.08
N ILE A 17 40.71 8.39 -18.77
CA ILE A 17 40.75 9.22 -19.97
C ILE A 17 40.75 8.35 -21.24
N LEU A 18 40.18 8.94 -22.29
CA LEU A 18 40.17 8.55 -23.72
C LEU A 18 41.49 7.97 -24.26
N LEU A 19 41.37 6.95 -25.14
CA LEU A 19 42.31 6.74 -26.24
C LEU A 19 41.58 6.30 -27.52
N LEU A 20 41.68 7.15 -28.55
CA LEU A 20 41.32 6.90 -29.95
C LEU A 20 42.39 6.04 -30.63
N PHE A 21 42.00 4.98 -31.33
CA PHE A 21 42.74 4.43 -32.48
C PHE A 21 41.73 3.83 -33.47
N GLY A 22 41.80 4.25 -34.73
CA GLY A 22 41.07 3.65 -35.85
C GLY A 22 42.01 2.98 -36.84
N LEU A 23 41.51 1.96 -37.56
CA LEU A 23 41.88 1.57 -38.94
C LEU A 23 40.86 0.54 -39.49
N PRO A 24 40.71 0.41 -40.82
CA PRO A 24 39.50 -0.06 -41.48
C PRO A 24 39.55 -1.51 -41.99
N GLY A 25 38.36 -2.08 -42.19
CA GLY A 25 38.06 -3.05 -43.25
C GLY A 25 38.44 -4.51 -42.99
N LYS A 26 37.42 -5.37 -42.86
CA LYS A 26 37.05 -6.38 -43.87
C LYS A 26 35.59 -6.77 -43.67
N LEU A 27 34.78 -6.60 -44.71
CA LEU A 27 33.49 -7.26 -44.85
C LEU A 27 33.76 -8.77 -44.83
N GLN A 28 33.18 -9.47 -43.86
CA GLN A 28 33.08 -10.92 -43.88
C GLN A 28 31.59 -11.23 -44.00
N ALA A 29 31.22 -11.79 -45.16
CA ALA A 29 29.89 -12.31 -45.40
C ALA A 29 29.60 -13.40 -44.37
N GLN A 30 28.60 -13.18 -43.53
CA GLN A 30 28.15 -14.15 -42.55
C GLN A 30 26.99 -14.92 -43.16
N SER A 31 27.27 -16.16 -43.54
CA SER A 31 26.28 -17.17 -43.90
C SER A 31 25.23 -17.25 -42.81
N THR A 32 23.96 -17.18 -43.21
CA THR A 32 22.80 -17.51 -42.37
C THR A 32 22.88 -18.99 -41.99
N GLU A 33 23.47 -19.27 -40.83
CA GLU A 33 23.17 -20.49 -40.09
C GLU A 33 21.87 -20.23 -39.31
N ASP A 34 20.81 -20.91 -39.75
CA ASP A 34 19.56 -21.13 -39.01
C ASP A 34 19.89 -21.75 -37.64
N THR A 35 20.18 -20.89 -36.67
CA THR A 35 20.13 -21.29 -35.28
C THR A 35 18.71 -21.00 -34.82
N SER A 36 17.82 -21.98 -35.02
CA SER A 36 16.63 -22.15 -34.18
C SER A 36 17.09 -22.48 -32.76
N LYS A 37 17.76 -21.54 -32.11
CA LYS A 37 17.93 -21.53 -30.67
C LYS A 37 16.56 -21.15 -30.16
N THR A 38 15.82 -22.16 -29.69
CA THR A 38 14.78 -21.96 -28.69
C THR A 38 15.44 -21.21 -27.55
N GLU A 39 15.41 -19.88 -27.63
CA GLU A 39 15.59 -19.00 -26.50
C GLU A 39 14.40 -19.35 -25.60
N ALA A 40 14.60 -20.33 -24.73
CA ALA A 40 13.90 -20.34 -23.46
C ALA A 40 14.23 -18.99 -22.85
N GLN A 41 13.36 -18.00 -23.10
CA GLN A 41 13.34 -16.73 -22.43
C GLN A 41 13.33 -17.10 -20.95
N SER A 42 14.52 -17.04 -20.35
CA SER A 42 14.68 -16.87 -18.92
C SER A 42 14.00 -15.53 -18.64
N GLN A 43 12.68 -15.58 -18.47
CA GLN A 43 11.89 -14.43 -18.08
C GLN A 43 12.50 -13.98 -16.77
N SER A 44 13.33 -12.94 -16.85
CA SER A 44 13.85 -12.24 -15.70
C SER A 44 12.61 -11.76 -14.96
N VAL A 45 12.19 -12.51 -13.94
CA VAL A 45 11.02 -12.18 -13.14
C VAL A 45 11.24 -10.75 -12.67
N SER A 46 10.46 -9.82 -13.24
CA SER A 46 10.59 -8.41 -12.89
C SER A 46 10.39 -8.30 -11.39
N ILE A 47 11.31 -7.63 -10.69
CA ILE A 47 11.24 -7.48 -9.23
C ILE A 47 9.90 -6.86 -8.82
N LEU A 48 9.34 -5.99 -9.67
CA LEU A 48 8.01 -5.40 -9.50
C LEU A 48 6.93 -6.26 -10.18
N SER A 49 6.73 -7.46 -9.66
CA SER A 49 5.66 -8.39 -10.07
C SER A 49 5.18 -9.20 -8.88
N ILE A 50 4.02 -9.85 -9.02
CA ILE A 50 3.50 -10.76 -7.99
C ILE A 50 4.49 -11.91 -7.78
N GLU A 51 5.06 -12.44 -8.86
CA GLU A 51 6.08 -13.49 -8.86
C GLU A 51 7.38 -13.02 -8.18
N GLY A 52 7.78 -11.76 -8.42
CA GLY A 52 8.91 -11.12 -7.77
C GLY A 52 8.72 -11.01 -6.25
N GLY A 53 7.53 -10.56 -5.82
CA GLY A 53 7.14 -10.56 -4.41
C GLY A 53 7.17 -11.96 -3.79
N LYS A 54 6.61 -12.97 -4.48
CA LYS A 54 6.62 -14.37 -4.00
C LYS A 54 8.04 -14.92 -3.86
N LYS A 55 8.92 -14.59 -4.80
CA LYS A 55 10.33 -14.98 -4.73
C LYS A 55 11.02 -14.37 -3.49
N LEU A 56 10.78 -13.09 -3.21
CA LEU A 56 11.30 -12.44 -2.00
C LEU A 56 10.78 -13.11 -0.72
N MET A 57 9.50 -13.50 -0.68
CA MET A 57 8.94 -14.26 0.45
C MET A 57 9.65 -15.62 0.64
N MET A 58 9.85 -16.39 -0.43
CA MET A 58 10.58 -17.67 -0.34
C MET A 58 12.05 -17.50 0.06
N GLU A 59 12.70 -16.42 -0.37
CA GLU A 59 14.05 -16.06 0.09
C GLU A 59 14.07 -15.70 1.58
N ALA A 60 13.06 -14.97 2.06
CA ALA A 60 12.91 -14.69 3.47
C ALA A 60 12.69 -15.96 4.30
N ASP A 61 11.78 -16.83 3.88
CA ASP A 61 11.48 -18.08 4.60
C ASP A 61 12.75 -18.94 4.75
N ARG A 62 13.53 -19.09 3.67
CA ARG A 62 14.83 -19.79 3.71
C ARG A 62 15.84 -19.11 4.64
N ALA A 63 15.89 -17.77 4.66
CA ALA A 63 16.75 -17.04 5.57
C ALA A 63 16.31 -17.23 7.04
N ILE A 64 15.02 -17.29 7.33
CA ILE A 64 14.47 -17.60 8.66
C ILE A 64 14.88 -19.00 9.10
N GLU A 65 14.70 -20.00 8.24
CA GLU A 65 15.10 -21.40 8.51
C GLU A 65 16.61 -21.53 8.78
N ALA A 66 17.41 -20.74 8.06
CA ALA A 66 18.86 -20.65 8.25
C ALA A 66 19.29 -19.73 9.41
N GLN A 67 18.34 -19.15 10.17
CA GLN A 67 18.58 -18.18 11.26
C GLN A 67 19.32 -16.91 10.81
N GLN A 68 19.29 -16.59 9.51
CA GLN A 68 19.85 -15.39 8.91
C GLN A 68 18.84 -14.23 9.01
N TYR A 69 18.52 -13.81 10.23
CA TYR A 69 17.41 -12.91 10.49
C TYR A 69 17.56 -11.53 9.83
N ASP A 70 18.78 -11.00 9.70
CA ASP A 70 18.99 -9.70 9.04
C ASP A 70 18.67 -9.78 7.53
N LEU A 71 19.03 -10.89 6.88
CA LEU A 71 18.65 -11.14 5.49
C LEU A 71 17.13 -11.36 5.38
N ALA A 72 16.52 -12.09 6.30
CA ALA A 72 15.07 -12.27 6.33
C ALA A 72 14.33 -10.92 6.44
N VAL A 73 14.81 -10.03 7.32
CA VAL A 73 14.27 -8.67 7.46
C VAL A 73 14.34 -7.92 6.13
N GLU A 74 15.49 -7.91 5.46
CA GLU A 74 15.67 -7.23 4.18
C GLU A 74 14.68 -7.77 3.12
N LYS A 75 14.59 -9.10 2.98
CA LYS A 75 13.72 -9.75 2.00
C LYS A 75 12.24 -9.47 2.26
N LEU A 76 11.81 -9.50 3.52
CA LEU A 76 10.43 -9.20 3.90
C LEU A 76 10.10 -7.72 3.70
N GLN A 77 11.02 -6.81 3.99
CA GLN A 77 10.84 -5.38 3.71
C GLN A 77 10.67 -5.12 2.21
N ASN A 78 11.53 -5.72 1.39
CA ASN A 78 11.43 -5.64 -0.07
C ASN A 78 10.11 -6.23 -0.58
N ALA A 79 9.69 -7.39 -0.07
CA ALA A 79 8.42 -8.01 -0.44
C ALA A 79 7.23 -7.09 -0.11
N ARG A 80 7.21 -6.50 1.10
CA ARG A 80 6.18 -5.53 1.51
C ARG A 80 6.13 -4.32 0.57
N GLN A 81 7.28 -3.77 0.21
CA GLN A 81 7.36 -2.63 -0.71
C GLN A 81 6.79 -2.99 -2.09
N VAL A 82 7.21 -4.11 -2.66
CA VAL A 82 6.71 -4.60 -3.96
C VAL A 82 5.21 -4.79 -3.92
N TYR A 83 4.68 -5.51 -2.93
CA TYR A 83 3.24 -5.76 -2.84
C TYR A 83 2.44 -4.48 -2.59
N ASN A 84 2.92 -3.55 -1.76
CA ASN A 84 2.26 -2.26 -1.55
C ASN A 84 2.20 -1.43 -2.84
N GLN A 85 3.28 -1.43 -3.62
CA GLN A 85 3.30 -0.73 -4.89
C GLN A 85 2.32 -1.36 -5.89
N LEU A 86 2.33 -2.69 -6.01
CA LEU A 86 1.44 -3.42 -6.91
C LEU A 86 -0.03 -3.26 -6.53
N SER A 87 -0.38 -3.32 -5.23
CA SER A 87 -1.77 -3.12 -4.79
C SER A 87 -2.27 -1.72 -5.17
N ASN A 88 -1.43 -0.70 -4.99
CA ASN A 88 -1.76 0.68 -5.36
C ASN A 88 -1.95 0.83 -6.88
N PHE A 89 -1.10 0.20 -7.69
CA PHE A 89 -1.26 0.23 -9.14
C PHE A 89 -2.51 -0.48 -9.63
N TYR A 90 -2.86 -1.64 -9.05
CA TYR A 90 -4.12 -2.29 -9.38
C TYR A 90 -5.35 -1.48 -8.96
N LEU A 91 -5.29 -0.73 -7.84
CA LEU A 91 -6.35 0.21 -7.48
C LEU A 91 -6.46 1.38 -8.48
N GLN A 92 -5.32 1.92 -8.93
CA GLN A 92 -5.33 2.96 -9.96
C GLN A 92 -5.95 2.46 -11.27
N LEU A 93 -5.61 1.23 -11.69
CA LEU A 93 -6.23 0.60 -12.86
C LEU A 93 -7.73 0.37 -12.67
N PHE A 94 -8.15 -0.16 -11.52
CA PHE A 94 -9.56 -0.32 -11.19
C PHE A 94 -10.34 0.99 -11.39
N ASN A 95 -9.81 2.10 -10.85
CA ASN A 95 -10.44 3.41 -10.98
C ASN A 95 -10.50 3.89 -12.45
N SER A 96 -9.44 3.65 -13.24
CA SER A 96 -9.40 4.02 -14.65
C SER A 96 -10.38 3.24 -15.54
N PHE A 97 -10.71 1.99 -15.19
CA PHE A 97 -11.66 1.16 -15.95
C PHE A 97 -13.11 1.26 -15.44
N THR A 98 -13.33 1.86 -14.27
CA THR A 98 -14.67 1.98 -13.68
C THR A 98 -15.57 2.83 -14.58
N GLY A 99 -16.76 2.30 -14.92
CA GLY A 99 -17.71 2.95 -15.83
C GLY A 99 -17.38 2.82 -17.32
N LEU A 100 -16.22 2.23 -17.68
CA LEU A 100 -15.83 1.94 -19.05
C LEU A 100 -15.90 0.43 -19.34
N ASP A 101 -15.24 -0.37 -18.48
CA ASP A 101 -15.22 -1.81 -18.56
C ASP A 101 -15.26 -2.39 -17.14
N ASN A 102 -16.46 -2.78 -16.71
CA ASN A 102 -16.68 -3.31 -15.36
C ASN A 102 -15.96 -4.64 -15.12
N ALA A 103 -15.75 -5.45 -16.16
CA ALA A 103 -15.05 -6.73 -16.02
C ALA A 103 -13.55 -6.49 -15.79
N ALA A 104 -12.94 -5.59 -16.56
CA ALA A 104 -11.55 -5.17 -16.34
C ALA A 104 -11.37 -4.46 -15.00
N ALA A 105 -12.32 -3.61 -14.60
CA ALA A 105 -12.31 -2.96 -13.29
C ALA A 105 -12.31 -4.02 -12.16
N GLU A 106 -13.27 -4.94 -12.17
CA GLU A 106 -13.38 -5.98 -11.14
C GLU A 106 -12.14 -6.88 -11.08
N ALA A 107 -11.56 -7.25 -12.23
CA ALA A 107 -10.32 -8.01 -12.27
C ALA A 107 -9.16 -7.27 -11.58
N ASN A 108 -9.04 -5.96 -11.78
CA ASN A 108 -8.02 -5.15 -11.11
C ASN A 108 -8.32 -4.96 -9.61
N ARG A 109 -9.59 -4.77 -9.23
CA ARG A 109 -9.99 -4.72 -7.81
C ARG A 109 -9.59 -6.00 -7.08
N LYS A 110 -9.85 -7.16 -7.69
CA LYS A 110 -9.43 -8.45 -7.15
C LYS A 110 -7.91 -8.55 -6.98
N LYS A 111 -7.13 -8.16 -8.00
CA LYS A 111 -5.65 -8.17 -7.90
C LYS A 111 -5.14 -7.23 -6.81
N ALA A 112 -5.75 -6.05 -6.65
CA ALA A 112 -5.41 -5.12 -5.59
C ALA A 112 -5.62 -5.74 -4.20
N LEU A 113 -6.75 -6.40 -4.00
CA LEU A 113 -7.07 -7.12 -2.76
C LEU A 113 -6.07 -8.25 -2.52
N ASP A 114 -5.92 -9.17 -3.48
CA ASP A 114 -5.04 -10.34 -3.34
C ASP A 114 -3.59 -9.90 -3.04
N THR A 115 -3.10 -8.85 -3.69
CA THR A 115 -1.76 -8.30 -3.45
C THR A 115 -1.64 -7.63 -2.08
N SER A 116 -2.69 -6.94 -1.61
CA SER A 116 -2.71 -6.34 -0.27
C SER A 116 -2.65 -7.42 0.83
N LEU A 117 -3.30 -8.57 0.62
CA LEU A 117 -3.22 -9.70 1.53
C LEU A 117 -1.78 -10.28 1.61
N GLU A 118 -1.08 -10.37 0.48
CA GLU A 118 0.33 -10.79 0.47
C GLU A 118 1.26 -9.76 1.15
N ARG A 119 0.99 -8.45 1.00
CA ARG A 119 1.68 -7.39 1.76
C ARG A 119 1.51 -7.60 3.26
N ASP A 120 0.29 -7.91 3.71
CA ASP A 120 -0.01 -8.11 5.12
C ASP A 120 0.65 -9.38 5.66
N LYS A 121 0.73 -10.45 4.86
CA LYS A 121 1.48 -11.67 5.19
C LYS A 121 2.98 -11.38 5.38
N ALA A 122 3.59 -10.64 4.46
CA ALA A 122 4.99 -10.21 4.57
C ALA A 122 5.22 -9.33 5.80
N THR A 123 4.27 -8.44 6.11
CA THR A 123 4.28 -7.58 7.30
C THR A 123 4.21 -8.41 8.58
N TYR A 124 3.37 -9.45 8.60
CA TYR A 124 3.23 -10.33 9.75
C TYR A 124 4.51 -11.12 10.02
N GLN A 125 5.07 -11.76 8.99
CA GLN A 125 6.34 -12.47 9.11
C GLN A 125 7.47 -11.54 9.58
N LEU A 126 7.54 -10.31 9.06
CA LEU A 126 8.54 -9.34 9.49
C LEU A 126 8.42 -9.02 10.99
N ALA A 127 7.19 -8.87 11.49
CA ALA A 127 6.95 -8.68 12.92
C ALA A 127 7.46 -9.86 13.73
N LEU A 128 7.23 -11.10 13.28
CA LEU A 128 7.70 -12.30 13.97
C LEU A 128 9.23 -12.41 13.99
N VAL A 129 9.90 -12.06 12.88
CA VAL A 129 11.37 -12.04 12.82
C VAL A 129 11.94 -11.00 13.78
N HIS A 130 11.34 -9.81 13.88
CA HIS A 130 11.77 -8.85 14.89
C HIS A 130 11.58 -9.36 16.32
N ARG A 131 10.49 -10.09 16.61
CA ARG A 131 10.30 -10.73 17.93
C ARG A 131 11.39 -11.78 18.20
N SER A 132 11.76 -12.62 17.22
CA SER A 132 12.81 -13.63 17.40
C SER A 132 14.19 -13.01 17.64
N GLN A 133 14.39 -11.76 17.22
CA GLN A 133 15.58 -10.96 17.51
C GLN A 133 15.49 -10.15 18.83
N ASN A 134 14.45 -10.35 19.65
CA ASN A 134 14.17 -9.56 20.85
C ASN A 134 13.94 -8.05 20.60
N LYS A 135 13.47 -7.70 19.40
CA LYS A 135 13.17 -6.31 18.97
C LYS A 135 11.67 -6.07 18.87
N SER A 136 10.93 -6.39 19.93
CA SER A 136 9.46 -6.32 19.95
C SER A 136 8.92 -4.91 19.66
N GLU A 137 9.70 -3.87 19.96
CA GLU A 137 9.39 -2.47 19.65
C GLU A 137 9.22 -2.21 18.14
N LEU A 138 9.93 -2.98 17.29
CA LEU A 138 9.78 -2.92 15.83
C LEU A 138 8.60 -3.77 15.35
N SER A 139 8.24 -4.83 16.08
CA SER A 139 7.10 -5.69 15.76
C SER A 139 5.76 -5.01 16.00
N ILE A 140 5.62 -4.23 17.09
CA ILE A 140 4.37 -3.57 17.47
C ILE A 140 3.73 -2.75 16.33
N PRO A 141 4.42 -1.77 15.70
CA PRO A 141 3.81 -0.98 14.62
C PRO A 141 3.40 -1.84 13.42
N LEU A 142 4.12 -2.92 13.13
CA LEU A 142 3.79 -3.84 12.04
C LEU A 142 2.53 -4.66 12.35
N LEU A 143 2.35 -5.10 13.59
CA LEU A 143 1.16 -5.81 14.04
C LEU A 143 -0.08 -4.89 14.03
N ILE A 144 0.07 -3.65 14.48
CA ILE A 144 -0.99 -2.63 14.39
C ILE A 144 -1.37 -2.40 12.93
N GLN A 145 -0.38 -2.27 12.03
CA GLN A 145 -0.64 -2.10 10.60
C GLN A 145 -1.53 -3.22 10.04
N ILE A 146 -1.28 -4.48 10.40
CA ILE A 146 -2.10 -5.62 9.96
C ILE A 146 -3.53 -5.51 10.49
N ILE A 147 -3.73 -5.11 11.74
CA ILE A 147 -5.07 -4.92 12.33
C ILE A 147 -5.83 -3.77 11.66
N THR A 148 -5.13 -2.72 11.23
CA THR A 148 -5.77 -1.62 10.48
C THR A 148 -6.07 -1.99 9.03
N SER A 149 -5.32 -2.93 8.46
CA SER A 149 -5.55 -3.45 7.11
C SER A 149 -6.62 -4.55 7.08
N GLN A 150 -6.68 -5.37 8.13
CA GLN A 150 -7.59 -6.51 8.27
C GLN A 150 -8.29 -6.45 9.62
N THR A 151 -9.59 -6.73 9.65
CA THR A 151 -10.37 -6.74 10.89
C THR A 151 -9.74 -7.65 11.97
N PRO A 152 -9.61 -7.18 13.24
CA PRO A 152 -8.93 -7.91 14.31
C PRO A 152 -9.57 -9.24 14.72
N GLY A 153 -10.76 -9.56 14.21
CA GLY A 153 -11.49 -10.77 14.57
C GLY A 153 -11.22 -12.00 13.69
N ILE A 154 -10.51 -11.84 12.56
CA ILE A 154 -10.34 -12.92 11.56
C ILE A 154 -8.93 -12.93 10.97
N GLY A 155 -8.55 -14.05 10.34
CA GLY A 155 -7.36 -14.13 9.48
C GLY A 155 -6.06 -13.69 10.15
N LEU A 156 -5.30 -12.80 9.50
CA LEU A 156 -4.07 -12.24 10.05
C LEU A 156 -4.33 -11.16 11.10
N GLY A 157 -5.44 -10.42 11.03
CA GLY A 157 -5.81 -9.42 12.03
C GLY A 157 -5.94 -10.03 13.43
N LYS A 158 -6.60 -11.19 13.53
CA LYS A 158 -6.69 -11.96 14.79
C LYS A 158 -5.33 -12.40 15.31
N LYS A 159 -4.50 -12.99 14.45
CA LYS A 159 -3.14 -13.42 14.83
C LYS A 159 -2.31 -12.23 15.31
N ALA A 160 -2.37 -11.10 14.60
CA ALA A 160 -1.64 -9.90 15.00
C ALA A 160 -2.09 -9.36 16.36
N TYR A 161 -3.39 -9.39 16.66
CA TYR A 161 -3.91 -9.00 17.97
C TYR A 161 -3.42 -9.94 19.09
N GLU A 162 -3.40 -11.26 18.84
CA GLU A 162 -2.84 -12.25 19.76
C GLU A 162 -1.35 -12.00 20.05
N GLN A 163 -0.57 -11.66 19.02
CA GLN A 163 0.84 -11.30 19.22
C GLN A 163 1.00 -10.03 20.08
N LEU A 164 0.12 -9.03 19.94
CA LEU A 164 0.14 -7.83 20.78
C LEU A 164 -0.21 -8.13 22.24
N LEU A 165 -1.14 -9.07 22.48
CA LEU A 165 -1.44 -9.59 23.83
C LEU A 165 -0.22 -10.29 24.44
N GLU A 166 0.43 -11.18 23.69
CA GLU A 166 1.61 -11.93 24.17
C GLU A 166 2.79 -11.03 24.50
N ILE A 167 2.97 -9.93 23.76
CA ILE A 167 4.02 -8.92 24.03
C ILE A 167 3.65 -8.06 25.26
N GLY A 168 2.39 -8.06 25.68
CA GLY A 168 1.88 -7.18 26.74
C GLY A 168 1.66 -5.74 26.28
N PHE A 169 1.54 -5.50 24.97
CA PHE A 169 1.20 -4.17 24.44
C PHE A 169 -0.28 -3.85 24.66
N VAL A 170 -1.14 -4.86 24.61
CA VAL A 170 -2.55 -4.79 25.02
C VAL A 170 -2.82 -5.83 26.09
N ASP A 171 -3.79 -5.58 26.95
CA ASP A 171 -4.16 -6.44 28.09
C ASP A 171 -5.54 -7.08 27.96
N THR A 172 -6.35 -6.61 27.02
CA THR A 172 -7.76 -6.98 26.88
C THR A 172 -7.95 -7.95 25.71
N PRO A 173 -8.38 -9.21 25.94
CA PRO A 173 -8.65 -10.15 24.86
C PRO A 173 -9.78 -9.68 23.92
N TYR A 174 -9.66 -9.98 22.63
CA TYR A 174 -10.73 -9.67 21.67
C TYR A 174 -11.95 -10.56 21.93
N THR A 175 -13.08 -9.92 22.22
CA THR A 175 -14.37 -10.60 22.36
C THR A 175 -15.24 -10.26 21.15
N PRO A 176 -15.56 -11.21 20.26
CA PRO A 176 -16.42 -10.93 19.12
C PRO A 176 -17.81 -10.48 19.60
N PRO A 177 -18.45 -9.52 18.90
CA PRO A 177 -19.79 -9.08 19.26
C PRO A 177 -20.77 -10.24 19.22
N LYS A 178 -21.62 -10.35 20.24
CA LYS A 178 -22.67 -11.37 20.28
C LYS A 178 -23.65 -11.14 19.12
N PRO A 179 -24.03 -12.18 18.37
CA PRO A 179 -25.06 -12.06 17.33
C PRO A 179 -26.34 -11.48 17.97
N GLY A 180 -26.77 -10.30 17.51
CA GLY A 180 -28.01 -9.66 17.95
C GLY A 180 -27.88 -8.46 18.90
N THR A 181 -26.67 -8.03 19.30
CA THR A 181 -26.48 -6.85 20.17
C THR A 181 -25.84 -5.65 19.46
N ALA A 182 -25.87 -5.60 18.13
CA ALA A 182 -25.47 -4.40 17.40
C ALA A 182 -26.49 -3.29 17.68
N THR A 183 -26.24 -2.48 18.71
CA THR A 183 -26.93 -1.20 18.89
C THR A 183 -26.67 -0.40 17.62
N PRO A 184 -27.72 0.07 16.91
CA PRO A 184 -27.52 0.94 15.76
C PRO A 184 -26.68 2.14 16.21
N PRO A 185 -25.79 2.67 15.35
CA PRO A 185 -25.09 3.91 15.65
C PRO A 185 -26.13 4.95 16.09
N PRO A 186 -25.84 5.80 17.09
CA PRO A 186 -26.74 6.88 17.48
C PRO A 186 -27.18 7.59 16.20
N ALA A 187 -28.49 7.64 15.95
CA ALA A 187 -29.04 8.35 14.81
C ALA A 187 -28.37 9.73 14.79
N GLU A 188 -27.69 10.06 13.69
CA GLU A 188 -27.19 11.41 13.46
C GLU A 188 -28.34 12.35 13.79
N ILE A 189 -28.15 13.16 14.83
CA ILE A 189 -29.04 14.26 15.12
C ILE A 189 -29.05 15.08 13.82
N PRO A 190 -30.21 15.23 13.14
CA PRO A 190 -30.26 16.01 11.91
C PRO A 190 -29.68 17.40 12.22
N PRO A 191 -28.87 17.97 11.31
CA PRO A 191 -28.29 19.28 11.54
C PRO A 191 -29.42 20.26 11.88
N SER A 192 -29.23 21.01 12.96
CA SER A 192 -30.16 22.07 13.36
C SER A 192 -30.50 22.94 12.14
N PRO A 193 -31.77 23.28 11.90
CA PRO A 193 -32.12 24.15 10.81
C PRO A 193 -31.37 25.47 10.98
N ASN A 194 -30.62 25.87 9.96
CA ASN A 194 -29.94 27.16 9.90
C ASN A 194 -30.91 28.29 10.30
N PRO A 195 -30.44 29.33 11.03
CA PRO A 195 -31.25 30.50 11.28
C PRO A 195 -31.68 31.11 9.95
N GLN A 196 -33.00 31.22 9.76
CA GLN A 196 -33.62 31.89 8.64
C GLN A 196 -33.11 33.35 8.56
N PRO A 197 -32.70 33.87 7.39
CA PRO A 197 -32.35 35.27 7.26
C PRO A 197 -33.56 36.17 7.57
N PRO A 198 -33.33 37.40 8.09
CA PRO A 198 -34.42 38.28 8.49
C PRO A 198 -35.33 38.61 7.31
N ALA A 199 -36.64 38.62 7.56
CA ALA A 199 -37.65 39.04 6.60
C ALA A 199 -37.43 40.50 6.18
N GLU A 200 -37.08 40.71 4.91
CA GLU A 200 -37.12 42.04 4.30
C GLU A 200 -38.57 42.49 4.11
N GLY A 201 -38.94 43.51 4.89
CA GLY A 201 -39.57 44.73 4.39
C GLY A 201 -40.76 44.61 3.44
N GLN A 202 -41.95 44.68 4.04
CA GLN A 202 -43.04 45.61 3.69
C GLN A 202 -42.94 46.31 2.31
N ALA A 203 -43.76 45.88 1.34
CA ALA A 203 -44.15 46.74 0.21
C ALA A 203 -45.33 47.63 0.64
N PRO A 204 -45.29 48.97 0.46
CA PRO A 204 -46.45 49.80 0.71
C PRO A 204 -47.43 49.73 -0.46
N SER A 205 -48.71 49.59 -0.08
CA SER A 205 -49.91 49.61 -0.91
C SER A 205 -49.97 50.84 -1.82
N SER A 206 -50.23 50.63 -3.11
CA SER A 206 -50.69 51.72 -4.00
C SER A 206 -52.22 51.73 -4.00
N GLU A 207 -52.78 52.67 -3.25
CA GLU A 207 -54.18 53.06 -3.25
C GLU A 207 -54.45 53.95 -4.48
N VAL A 208 -55.26 53.45 -5.42
CA VAL A 208 -55.68 54.20 -6.61
C VAL A 208 -57.04 54.83 -6.32
N ALA A 209 -57.07 56.15 -6.16
CA ALA A 209 -58.28 56.95 -6.00
C ALA A 209 -59.04 57.10 -7.35
N PRO A 210 -60.38 57.05 -7.38
CA PRO A 210 -61.16 57.37 -8.57
C PRO A 210 -61.39 58.88 -8.70
N ALA A 211 -61.14 59.41 -9.90
CA ALA A 211 -61.41 60.81 -10.26
C ALA A 211 -62.92 61.06 -10.41
N ALA A 212 -63.39 62.15 -9.78
CA ALA A 212 -64.71 62.73 -10.01
C ALA A 212 -64.65 63.82 -11.11
N PRO A 213 -65.67 63.97 -11.96
CA PRO A 213 -65.74 65.08 -12.92
C PRO A 213 -66.50 66.27 -12.34
N THR A 214 -66.06 67.48 -12.68
CA THR A 214 -66.82 68.76 -12.56
C THR A 214 -66.38 69.70 -13.69
N PRO A 215 -67.17 70.71 -14.08
CA PRO A 215 -68.63 70.84 -14.11
C PRO A 215 -69.24 70.64 -15.51
#